data_AF-A0A168HBE7-F1
#
_entry.id   AF-A0A168HBE7-F1
#
_cell.length_a   1.000
_cell.length_b   1.000
_cell.length_c   1.000
_cell.angle_alpha   90.00
_cell.angle_beta   90.00
_cell.angle_gamma   90.00
#
_symmetry.space_group_name_H-M   'P 1'
#
loop_
_entity.id
_entity.type
_entity.pdbx_description
1 polymer ?
#
loop_
_entity_poly.entity_id
_entity_poly.type
_entity_poly.pdbx_seq_one_letter_code
_entity_poly.pdbx_strand_id
1 'polypeptide(L)'
;MQCLQALSHLDQSRHAINPFAEQSPDIVCHVSDAVTKLVDAIALLSRAIAYVTTGKVEESAAITDTKRRIERHINTSCCAISSMSDTSISHLVTESNGRCTESEIRTMAYHLLMEAASISSLIRDEEKETNRKSASHAFSTVASILQRMVGHPVHDSTDTRLCTIVQISMGRALEEHERNADGVCINDDVFGSGCNLSIMLLEAVSTMYAVYTSFNTTPTVIEGDIENYKRTIFGVGEKLQAALSVLRGRSLNELKSLGDANAFSYMTGLIADAQLLLEDIYVHSLPNPTLHGELLNRIREILLDAGSLCIGQQYAANPEYSVPAELDCANPKAWGFPSTRFAAYEYLQRITTTKTHR
;
A
#
# COMPACT_ATOMS: atom_id res chain seq x y z
N MET A 1 -30.34 7.18 3.62
CA MET A 1 -29.95 7.75 4.93
C MET A 1 -29.91 6.72 6.05
N GLN A 2 -30.88 5.80 6.16
CA GLN A 2 -30.90 4.80 7.24
C GLN A 2 -29.66 3.89 7.29
N CYS A 3 -29.08 3.49 6.16
CA CYS A 3 -27.86 2.65 6.14
C CYS A 3 -26.61 3.38 6.67
N LEU A 4 -26.46 4.67 6.38
CA LEU A 4 -25.35 5.49 6.90
C LEU A 4 -25.52 5.81 8.39
N GLN A 5 -26.77 5.97 8.84
CA GLN A 5 -27.08 6.04 10.27
C GLN A 5 -26.75 4.71 10.96
N ALA A 6 -27.10 3.57 10.35
CA ALA A 6 -26.73 2.26 10.86
C ALA A 6 -25.21 2.08 10.96
N LEU A 7 -24.45 2.57 9.96
CA LEU A 7 -22.99 2.57 10.00
C LEU A 7 -22.47 3.39 11.19
N SER A 8 -23.01 4.59 11.40
CA SER A 8 -22.66 5.44 12.55
C SER A 8 -23.00 4.79 13.89
N HIS A 9 -24.14 4.10 14.01
CA HIS A 9 -24.53 3.38 15.23
C HIS A 9 -23.65 2.15 15.50
N LEU A 10 -23.32 1.38 14.47
CA LEU A 10 -22.41 0.25 14.58
C LEU A 10 -21.01 0.69 15.00
N ASP A 11 -20.55 1.81 14.47
CA ASP A 11 -19.26 2.39 14.80
C ASP A 11 -19.22 2.96 16.24
N GLN A 12 -20.29 3.63 16.69
CA GLN A 12 -20.43 3.98 18.12
C GLN A 12 -20.38 2.75 19.03
N SER A 13 -21.03 1.66 18.62
CA SER A 13 -21.00 0.39 19.36
C SER A 13 -19.59 -0.22 19.33
N ARG A 14 -18.89 -0.09 18.20
CA ARG A 14 -17.53 -0.58 17.99
C ARG A 14 -16.51 0.11 18.87
N HIS A 15 -16.67 1.41 19.12
CA HIS A 15 -15.79 2.15 20.02
C HIS A 15 -15.76 1.56 21.44
N ALA A 16 -16.84 0.89 21.86
CA ALA A 16 -16.92 0.20 23.15
C ALA A 16 -16.27 -1.20 23.15
N ILE A 17 -16.05 -1.80 21.98
CA ILE A 17 -15.43 -3.12 21.85
C ILE A 17 -13.93 -2.99 22.14
N ASN A 18 -13.46 -3.76 23.11
CA ASN A 18 -12.03 -3.91 23.36
C ASN A 18 -11.58 -5.29 22.89
N PRO A 19 -10.92 -5.42 21.71
CA PRO A 19 -10.53 -6.69 21.10
C PRO A 19 -9.85 -7.69 22.05
N PHE A 20 -9.15 -7.19 23.07
CA PHE A 20 -8.39 -8.00 24.02
C PHE A 20 -9.11 -8.25 25.35
N ALA A 21 -10.20 -7.53 25.64
CA ALA A 21 -11.01 -7.73 26.84
C ALA A 21 -12.29 -8.53 26.58
N GLU A 22 -12.69 -8.70 25.31
CA GLU A 22 -13.85 -9.48 24.93
C GLU A 22 -13.72 -10.95 25.36
N GLN A 23 -14.87 -11.60 25.59
CA GLN A 23 -14.93 -13.01 25.99
C GLN A 23 -14.82 -13.96 24.79
N SER A 24 -15.20 -13.49 23.60
CA SER A 24 -15.11 -14.23 22.34
C SER A 24 -14.27 -13.43 21.35
N PRO A 25 -13.09 -13.91 20.92
CA PRO A 25 -12.22 -13.18 19.98
C PRO A 25 -12.91 -12.96 18.61
N ASP A 26 -13.80 -13.86 18.23
CA ASP A 26 -14.56 -13.80 16.96
C ASP A 26 -15.48 -12.59 16.83
N ILE A 27 -15.82 -11.90 17.93
CA ILE A 27 -16.74 -10.76 17.89
C ILE A 27 -16.20 -9.63 17.01
N VAL A 28 -14.89 -9.41 17.03
CA VAL A 28 -14.25 -8.38 16.18
C VAL A 28 -14.41 -8.76 14.71
N CYS A 29 -14.15 -10.02 14.36
CA CYS A 29 -14.31 -10.53 12.99
C CYS A 29 -15.77 -10.39 12.51
N HIS A 30 -16.74 -10.81 13.33
CA HIS A 30 -18.16 -10.72 13.00
C HIS A 30 -18.65 -9.28 12.81
N VAL A 31 -18.20 -8.35 13.66
CA VAL A 31 -18.56 -6.93 13.54
C VAL A 31 -17.92 -6.34 12.28
N SER A 32 -16.65 -6.63 12.00
CA SER A 32 -15.98 -6.18 10.76
C SER A 32 -16.68 -6.72 9.50
N ASP A 33 -17.10 -7.98 9.49
CA ASP A 33 -17.84 -8.58 8.38
C ASP A 33 -19.22 -7.93 8.20
N ALA A 34 -19.91 -7.63 9.29
CA ALA A 34 -21.20 -6.95 9.26
C ALA A 34 -21.05 -5.51 8.71
N VAL A 35 -20.01 -4.79 9.13
CA VAL A 35 -19.71 -3.45 8.60
C VAL A 35 -19.38 -3.52 7.11
N THR A 36 -18.53 -4.46 6.69
CA THR A 36 -18.17 -4.65 5.27
C THR A 36 -19.41 -4.86 4.40
N LYS A 37 -20.31 -5.76 4.81
CA LYS A 37 -21.58 -6.02 4.11
C LYS A 37 -22.49 -4.79 4.08
N LEU A 38 -22.53 -4.02 5.17
CA LEU A 38 -23.31 -2.77 5.22
C LEU A 38 -22.74 -1.72 4.28
N VAL A 39 -21.41 -1.59 4.23
CA VAL A 39 -20.72 -0.66 3.33
C VAL A 39 -20.98 -1.04 1.88
N ASP A 40 -20.93 -2.33 1.51
CA ASP A 40 -21.29 -2.79 0.17
C ASP A 40 -22.72 -2.40 -0.20
N ALA A 41 -23.67 -2.57 0.73
CA ALA A 41 -25.05 -2.15 0.54
C ALA A 41 -25.17 -0.63 0.36
N ILE A 42 -24.44 0.17 1.15
CA ILE A 42 -24.38 1.64 1.00
C ILE A 42 -23.83 2.00 -0.37
N ALA A 43 -22.71 1.39 -0.80
CA ALA A 43 -22.07 1.67 -2.08
C ALA A 43 -23.00 1.34 -3.26
N LEU A 44 -23.68 0.19 -3.22
CA LEU A 44 -24.68 -0.20 -4.23
C LEU A 44 -25.83 0.79 -4.32
N LEU A 45 -26.41 1.17 -3.18
CA LEU A 45 -27.51 2.15 -3.13
C LEU A 45 -27.07 3.52 -3.63
N SER A 46 -25.89 3.99 -3.20
CA SER A 46 -25.32 5.26 -3.63
C SER A 46 -25.02 5.28 -5.14
N ARG A 47 -24.56 4.17 -5.72
CA ARG A 47 -24.37 4.05 -7.18
C ARG A 47 -25.70 4.05 -7.92
N ALA A 48 -26.69 3.31 -7.43
CA ALA A 48 -28.02 3.29 -8.03
C ALA A 48 -28.67 4.68 -8.03
N ILE A 49 -28.59 5.42 -6.91
CA ILE A 49 -29.09 6.78 -6.80
C ILE A 49 -28.36 7.72 -7.77
N ALA A 50 -27.03 7.65 -7.83
CA ALA A 50 -26.25 8.46 -8.75
C ALA A 50 -26.66 8.19 -10.21
N TYR A 51 -26.75 6.92 -10.61
CA TYR A 51 -27.16 6.54 -11.95
C TYR A 51 -28.56 7.05 -12.32
N VAL A 52 -29.53 6.93 -11.40
CA VAL A 52 -30.89 7.44 -11.61
C VAL A 52 -30.90 8.98 -11.74
N THR A 53 -30.01 9.67 -11.02
CA THR A 53 -30.01 11.14 -10.94
C THR A 53 -29.25 11.79 -12.09
N THR A 54 -28.10 11.24 -12.47
CA THR A 54 -27.17 11.87 -13.43
C THR A 54 -26.99 11.07 -14.72
N GLY A 55 -27.51 9.84 -14.79
CA GLY A 55 -27.35 8.94 -15.95
C GLY A 55 -25.95 8.32 -16.07
N LYS A 56 -25.02 8.63 -15.16
CA LYS A 56 -23.64 8.14 -15.17
C LYS A 56 -23.11 7.87 -13.76
N VAL A 57 -22.08 7.02 -13.66
CA VAL A 57 -21.36 6.71 -12.42
C VAL A 57 -19.85 6.85 -12.69
N GLU A 58 -19.44 8.00 -13.22
CA GLU A 58 -18.02 8.31 -13.40
C GLU A 58 -17.50 8.96 -12.10
N GLU A 59 -16.45 8.39 -11.50
CA GLU A 59 -15.73 8.99 -10.37
C GLU A 59 -14.58 9.84 -10.89
N SER A 60 -14.28 10.94 -10.22
CA SER A 60 -13.15 11.79 -10.58
C SER A 60 -11.83 11.04 -10.43
N ALA A 61 -10.82 11.50 -11.19
CA ALA A 61 -9.45 11.00 -11.05
C ALA A 61 -8.93 11.19 -9.61
N ALA A 62 -9.32 12.28 -8.94
CA ALA A 62 -8.90 12.60 -7.57
C ALA A 62 -9.40 11.56 -6.57
N ILE A 63 -10.65 11.16 -6.70
CA ILE A 63 -11.25 10.11 -5.87
C ILE A 63 -10.59 8.76 -6.15
N THR A 64 -10.40 8.43 -7.43
CA THR A 64 -9.77 7.17 -7.85
C THR A 64 -8.35 7.05 -7.30
N ASP A 65 -7.56 8.12 -7.42
CA ASP A 65 -6.20 8.18 -6.90
C ASP A 65 -6.17 8.12 -5.36
N THR A 66 -7.06 8.84 -4.69
CA THR A 66 -7.19 8.81 -3.22
C THR A 66 -7.52 7.40 -2.71
N LYS A 67 -8.51 6.73 -3.31
CA LYS A 67 -8.84 5.33 -2.97
C LYS A 67 -7.66 4.41 -3.20
N ARG A 68 -6.96 4.54 -4.33
CA ARG A 68 -5.78 3.73 -4.64
C ARG A 68 -4.67 3.94 -3.61
N ARG A 69 -4.41 5.18 -3.14
CA ARG A 69 -3.41 5.43 -2.09
C ARG A 69 -3.79 4.78 -0.76
N ILE A 70 -5.06 4.90 -0.35
CA ILE A 70 -5.59 4.23 0.85
C ILE A 70 -5.44 2.70 0.73
N GLU A 71 -5.83 2.13 -0.41
CA GLU A 71 -5.71 0.69 -0.67
C GLU A 71 -4.26 0.21 -0.56
N ARG A 72 -3.30 0.95 -1.17
CA ARG A 72 -1.87 0.63 -1.05
C ARG A 72 -1.42 0.62 0.40
N HIS A 73 -1.83 1.59 1.21
CA HIS A 73 -1.52 1.62 2.64
C HIS A 73 -2.11 0.45 3.41
N ILE A 74 -3.34 0.07 3.12
CA ILE A 74 -4.00 -1.07 3.76
C ILE A 74 -3.30 -2.38 3.37
N ASN A 75 -3.01 -2.59 2.08
CA ASN A 75 -2.27 -3.76 1.60
C ASN A 75 -0.86 -3.85 2.20
N THR A 76 -0.20 -2.70 2.35
CA THR A 76 1.10 -2.58 3.04
C THR A 76 0.99 -3.07 4.48
N SER A 77 -0.02 -2.62 5.22
CA SER A 77 -0.29 -3.05 6.60
C SER A 77 -0.64 -4.54 6.68
N CYS A 78 -1.45 -5.07 5.75
CA CYS A 78 -1.79 -6.49 5.66
C CYS A 78 -0.54 -7.35 5.53
N CYS A 79 0.32 -7.03 4.56
CA CYS A 79 1.56 -7.76 4.32
C CYS A 79 2.52 -7.65 5.51
N ALA A 80 2.59 -6.48 6.15
CA ALA A 80 3.45 -6.29 7.30
C ALA A 80 2.99 -7.14 8.50
N ILE A 81 1.70 -7.11 8.85
CA ILE A 81 1.12 -7.89 9.95
C ILE A 81 1.26 -9.40 9.71
N SER A 82 0.98 -9.86 8.48
CA SER A 82 1.14 -11.28 8.15
C SER A 82 2.60 -11.76 8.25
N SER A 83 3.55 -10.83 8.16
CA SER A 83 4.99 -11.13 8.19
C SER A 83 5.60 -11.04 9.59
N MET A 84 4.89 -10.50 10.58
CA MET A 84 5.38 -10.36 11.95
C MET A 84 5.51 -11.73 12.63
N SER A 85 6.60 -11.92 13.37
CA SER A 85 6.79 -13.14 14.16
C SER A 85 5.76 -13.28 15.30
N ASP A 86 5.48 -14.51 15.72
CA ASP A 86 4.65 -14.80 16.89
C ASP A 86 5.18 -14.08 18.14
N THR A 87 6.51 -14.00 18.29
CA THR A 87 7.17 -13.30 19.40
C THR A 87 6.71 -11.85 19.52
N SER A 88 6.52 -11.16 18.39
CA SER A 88 6.10 -9.76 18.38
C SER A 88 4.61 -9.56 18.67
N ILE A 89 3.79 -10.61 18.48
CA ILE A 89 2.36 -10.62 18.77
C ILE A 89 2.09 -11.16 20.18
N SER A 90 3.02 -11.91 20.77
CA SER A 90 2.86 -12.57 22.08
C SER A 90 2.57 -11.62 23.25
N HIS A 91 2.99 -10.35 23.17
CA HIS A 91 2.64 -9.34 24.17
C HIS A 91 1.11 -9.06 24.20
N LEU A 92 0.44 -9.12 23.05
CA LEU A 92 -1.01 -8.95 22.92
C LEU A 92 -1.76 -10.19 23.41
N VAL A 93 -1.19 -11.37 23.22
CA VAL A 93 -1.68 -12.61 23.85
C VAL A 93 -1.69 -12.45 25.36
N THR A 94 -0.61 -11.89 25.92
CA THR A 94 -0.53 -11.57 27.35
C THR A 94 -1.56 -10.53 27.78
N GLU A 95 -1.75 -9.46 27.00
CA GLU A 95 -2.77 -8.43 27.24
C GLU A 95 -4.20 -9.01 27.21
N SER A 96 -4.44 -10.02 26.37
CA SER A 96 -5.69 -10.78 26.34
C SER A 96 -5.86 -11.78 27.49
N ASN A 97 -4.90 -11.85 28.43
CA ASN A 97 -4.81 -12.88 29.46
C ASN A 97 -4.84 -14.32 28.89
N GLY A 98 -4.22 -14.53 27.72
CA GLY A 98 -4.16 -15.82 27.03
C GLY A 98 -5.46 -16.27 26.37
N ARG A 99 -6.44 -15.38 26.20
CA ARG A 99 -7.72 -15.69 25.54
C ARG A 99 -7.63 -15.78 24.03
N CYS A 100 -6.68 -15.05 23.44
CA CYS A 100 -6.45 -15.05 22.01
C CYS A 100 -5.08 -15.66 21.72
N THR A 101 -5.00 -16.47 20.67
CA THR A 101 -3.75 -16.94 20.06
C THR A 101 -3.17 -15.89 19.11
N GLU A 102 -1.89 -16.01 18.77
CA GLU A 102 -1.23 -15.14 17.79
C GLU A 102 -1.92 -15.23 16.42
N SER A 103 -2.40 -16.41 16.03
CA SER A 103 -3.17 -16.60 14.79
C SER A 103 -4.50 -15.86 14.82
N GLU A 104 -5.25 -15.94 15.91
CA GLU A 104 -6.54 -15.23 16.05
C GLU A 104 -6.33 -13.72 16.02
N ILE A 105 -5.27 -13.21 16.64
CA ILE A 105 -4.93 -11.79 16.61
C ILE A 105 -4.62 -11.32 15.19
N ARG A 106 -3.85 -12.10 14.40
CA ARG A 106 -3.63 -11.80 12.97
C ARG A 106 -4.93 -11.82 12.17
N THR A 107 -5.81 -12.79 12.43
CA THR A 107 -7.13 -12.86 11.77
C THR A 107 -7.96 -11.63 12.09
N MET A 108 -8.04 -11.22 13.35
CA MET A 108 -8.76 -10.00 13.75
C MET A 108 -8.20 -8.76 13.04
N ALA A 109 -6.88 -8.62 12.99
CA ALA A 109 -6.22 -7.52 12.29
C ALA A 109 -6.53 -7.52 10.79
N TYR A 110 -6.56 -8.69 10.15
CA TYR A 110 -6.96 -8.83 8.76
C TYR A 110 -8.41 -8.38 8.52
N HIS A 111 -9.37 -8.82 9.35
CA HIS A 111 -10.76 -8.38 9.23
C HIS A 111 -10.91 -6.86 9.43
N LEU A 112 -10.16 -6.27 10.35
CA LEU A 112 -10.10 -4.81 10.52
C LEU A 112 -9.57 -4.09 9.28
N LEU A 113 -8.51 -4.61 8.65
CA LEU A 113 -7.95 -4.03 7.42
C LEU A 113 -8.92 -4.15 6.24
N MET A 114 -9.60 -5.29 6.10
CA MET A 114 -10.63 -5.48 5.07
C MET A 114 -11.82 -4.55 5.26
N GLU A 115 -12.22 -4.31 6.49
CA GLU A 115 -13.24 -3.30 6.79
C GLU A 115 -12.75 -1.89 6.44
N ALA A 116 -11.52 -1.51 6.82
CA ALA A 116 -10.95 -0.22 6.45
C ALA A 116 -10.96 -0.03 4.92
N ALA A 117 -10.61 -1.08 4.18
CA ALA A 117 -10.64 -1.07 2.71
C ALA A 117 -12.07 -0.89 2.20
N SER A 118 -13.04 -1.61 2.77
CA SER A 118 -14.45 -1.46 2.44
C SER A 118 -14.93 -0.04 2.71
N ILE A 119 -14.67 0.53 3.88
CA ILE A 119 -15.04 1.91 4.25
C ILE A 119 -14.45 2.93 3.26
N SER A 120 -13.22 2.72 2.77
CA SER A 120 -12.59 3.59 1.77
C SER A 120 -13.35 3.66 0.44
N SER A 121 -14.15 2.63 0.11
CA SER A 121 -14.98 2.63 -1.09
C SER A 121 -16.10 3.68 -1.06
N LEU A 122 -16.45 4.20 0.13
CA LEU A 122 -17.46 5.24 0.34
C LEU A 122 -16.97 6.65 0.00
N ILE A 123 -15.71 6.83 -0.39
CA ILE A 123 -15.19 8.13 -0.84
C ILE A 123 -15.76 8.47 -2.23
N ARG A 124 -16.53 9.55 -2.40
CA ARG A 124 -17.17 9.94 -3.69
C ARG A 124 -17.31 11.46 -3.84
N ASP A 125 -17.36 11.94 -5.09
CA ASP A 125 -17.39 13.39 -5.41
C ASP A 125 -18.64 14.13 -4.88
N GLU A 126 -19.80 13.47 -4.87
CA GLU A 126 -21.10 14.07 -4.50
C GLU A 126 -21.58 13.63 -3.11
N GLU A 127 -20.69 13.01 -2.33
CA GLU A 127 -21.01 12.50 -1.01
C GLU A 127 -21.28 13.68 -0.05
N LYS A 128 -22.43 13.64 0.65
CA LYS A 128 -22.76 14.68 1.65
C LYS A 128 -21.68 14.70 2.73
N GLU A 129 -21.34 15.90 3.20
CA GLU A 129 -20.38 16.14 4.27
C GLU A 129 -20.59 15.24 5.49
N THR A 130 -21.85 15.08 5.93
CA THR A 130 -22.21 14.20 7.05
C THR A 130 -21.80 12.76 6.81
N ASN A 131 -21.93 12.25 5.58
CA ASN A 131 -21.58 10.89 5.24
C ASN A 131 -20.06 10.72 5.16
N ARG A 132 -19.34 11.70 4.57
CA ARG A 132 -17.87 11.71 4.52
C ARG A 132 -17.28 11.67 5.93
N LYS A 133 -17.85 12.45 6.85
CA LYS A 133 -17.50 12.43 8.28
C LYS A 133 -17.82 11.10 8.96
N SER A 134 -18.99 10.50 8.71
CA SER A 134 -19.31 9.18 9.27
C SER A 134 -18.35 8.09 8.80
N ALA A 135 -17.98 8.07 7.51
CA ALA A 135 -17.02 7.11 6.98
C ALA A 135 -15.61 7.34 7.57
N SER A 136 -15.17 8.60 7.68
CA SER A 136 -13.89 8.94 8.31
C SER A 136 -13.84 8.56 9.79
N HIS A 137 -14.92 8.78 10.55
CA HIS A 137 -14.99 8.37 11.95
C HIS A 137 -14.91 6.84 12.10
N ALA A 138 -15.66 6.09 11.28
CA ALA A 138 -15.59 4.63 11.26
C ALA A 138 -14.17 4.12 10.91
N PHE A 139 -13.52 4.75 9.93
CA PHE A 139 -12.13 4.45 9.58
C PHE A 139 -11.18 4.73 10.76
N SER A 140 -11.35 5.85 11.45
CA SER A 140 -10.55 6.24 12.62
C SER A 140 -10.68 5.23 13.76
N THR A 141 -11.89 4.74 14.03
CA THR A 141 -12.11 3.67 15.02
C THR A 141 -11.30 2.43 14.66
N VAL A 142 -11.38 1.95 13.41
CA VAL A 142 -10.63 0.78 12.93
C VAL A 142 -9.12 1.00 13.01
N ALA A 143 -8.62 2.16 12.57
CA ALA A 143 -7.20 2.51 12.63
C ALA A 143 -6.70 2.56 14.08
N SER A 144 -7.48 3.10 15.02
CA SER A 144 -7.13 3.15 16.44
C SER A 144 -7.03 1.76 17.08
N ILE A 145 -7.87 0.82 16.62
CA ILE A 145 -7.81 -0.57 17.08
C ILE A 145 -6.54 -1.21 16.53
N LEU A 146 -6.28 -1.10 15.23
CA LEU A 146 -5.08 -1.64 14.59
C LEU A 146 -3.79 -1.07 15.20
N GLN A 147 -3.73 0.23 15.50
CA GLN A 147 -2.57 0.84 16.15
C GLN A 147 -2.33 0.28 17.56
N ARG A 148 -3.38 -0.04 18.31
CA ARG A 148 -3.24 -0.73 19.61
C ARG A 148 -2.72 -2.16 19.45
N MET A 149 -3.11 -2.84 18.37
CA MET A 149 -2.62 -4.19 18.05
C MET A 149 -1.15 -4.19 17.60
N VAL A 150 -0.62 -3.08 17.09
CA VAL A 150 0.78 -2.98 16.68
C VAL A 150 1.57 -2.26 17.76
N GLY A 151 1.90 -3.01 18.81
CA GLY A 151 2.56 -2.53 20.03
C GLY A 151 3.92 -1.85 19.81
N HIS A 152 4.44 -1.27 20.90
CA HIS A 152 5.63 -0.43 20.89
C HIS A 152 6.88 -1.25 20.52
N PRO A 153 7.66 -0.84 19.50
CA PRO A 153 8.78 -1.61 18.99
C PRO A 153 9.87 -1.86 20.04
N VAL A 154 10.41 -3.09 20.06
CA VAL A 154 11.65 -3.44 20.76
C VAL A 154 12.85 -2.93 19.94
N HIS A 155 14.04 -2.82 20.52
CA HIS A 155 15.21 -2.28 19.81
C HIS A 155 15.58 -3.09 18.54
N ASP A 156 15.56 -2.40 17.39
CA ASP A 156 16.21 -2.69 16.10
C ASP A 156 16.10 -4.14 15.55
N SER A 157 14.87 -4.65 15.44
CA SER A 157 14.56 -5.94 14.79
C SER A 157 13.76 -5.76 13.49
N THR A 158 13.65 -6.83 12.67
CA THR A 158 12.75 -6.88 11.51
C THR A 158 11.30 -6.57 11.91
N ASP A 159 10.83 -7.15 13.02
CA ASP A 159 9.46 -6.92 13.49
C ASP A 159 9.23 -5.47 13.90
N THR A 160 10.22 -4.80 14.49
CA THR A 160 10.15 -3.36 14.78
C THR A 160 9.95 -2.52 13.53
N ARG A 161 10.61 -2.91 12.42
CA ARG A 161 10.40 -2.26 11.12
C ARG A 161 8.99 -2.52 10.60
N LEU A 162 8.49 -3.76 10.70
CA LEU A 162 7.12 -4.11 10.30
C LEU A 162 6.08 -3.35 11.12
N CYS A 163 6.23 -3.24 12.43
CA CYS A 163 5.36 -2.43 13.29
C CYS A 163 5.34 -0.97 12.84
N THR A 164 6.52 -0.39 12.60
CA THR A 164 6.66 0.99 12.13
C THR A 164 5.96 1.18 10.78
N ILE A 165 6.09 0.22 9.87
CA ILE A 165 5.42 0.24 8.56
C ILE A 165 3.90 0.27 8.72
N VAL A 166 3.32 -0.55 9.61
CA VAL A 166 1.87 -0.56 9.84
C VAL A 166 1.42 0.77 10.44
N GLN A 167 2.13 1.28 11.44
CA GLN A 167 1.80 2.55 12.09
C GLN A 167 1.81 3.71 11.09
N ILE A 168 2.86 3.81 10.26
CA ILE A 168 2.96 4.83 9.20
C ILE A 168 1.84 4.64 8.18
N SER A 169 1.62 3.42 7.70
CA SER A 169 0.66 3.16 6.62
C SER A 169 -0.76 3.44 7.05
N MET A 170 -1.18 2.98 8.23
CA MET A 170 -2.50 3.26 8.76
C MET A 170 -2.69 4.74 9.12
N GLY A 171 -1.65 5.41 9.62
CA GLY A 171 -1.67 6.86 9.83
C GLY A 171 -1.92 7.63 8.53
N ARG A 172 -1.20 7.29 7.46
CA ARG A 172 -1.39 7.92 6.14
C ARG A 172 -2.74 7.61 5.51
N ALA A 173 -3.25 6.40 5.66
CA ALA A 173 -4.59 6.04 5.20
C ALA A 173 -5.67 6.85 5.92
N LEU A 174 -5.51 7.08 7.24
CA LEU A 174 -6.40 7.94 8.01
C LEU A 174 -6.33 9.41 7.54
N GLU A 175 -5.12 9.94 7.32
CA GLU A 175 -4.94 11.31 6.80
C GLU A 175 -5.64 11.53 5.44
N GLU A 176 -5.64 10.53 4.54
CA GLU A 176 -6.41 10.58 3.29
C GLU A 176 -7.92 10.64 3.56
N HIS A 177 -8.41 9.84 4.52
CA HIS A 177 -9.81 9.83 4.92
C HIS A 177 -10.27 11.14 5.58
N GLU A 178 -9.43 11.74 6.42
CA GLU A 178 -9.67 13.04 7.06
C GLU A 178 -9.73 14.15 6.01
N ARG A 179 -8.78 14.17 5.05
CA ARG A 179 -8.84 15.12 3.93
C ARG A 179 -10.11 14.98 3.11
N ASN A 180 -10.54 13.75 2.81
CA ASN A 180 -11.82 13.53 2.17
C ASN A 180 -13.00 14.02 3.03
N ALA A 181 -12.95 13.83 4.35
CA ALA A 181 -13.98 14.36 5.27
C ALA A 181 -14.08 15.89 5.18
N ASP A 182 -12.96 16.59 4.93
CA ASP A 182 -12.92 18.04 4.71
C ASP A 182 -13.28 18.45 3.26
N GLY A 183 -13.58 17.49 2.39
CA GLY A 183 -14.01 17.73 0.99
C GLY A 183 -12.84 17.87 0.02
N VAL A 184 -11.65 17.42 0.43
CA VAL A 184 -10.42 17.53 -0.35
C VAL A 184 -9.96 16.14 -0.80
N CYS A 185 -10.14 15.85 -2.08
CA CYS A 185 -9.49 14.73 -2.75
C CYS A 185 -8.46 15.27 -3.74
N ILE A 186 -7.32 14.61 -3.83
CA ILE A 186 -6.19 15.08 -4.64
C ILE A 186 -5.71 13.97 -5.58
N ASN A 187 -5.46 14.36 -6.83
CA ASN A 187 -4.79 13.52 -7.82
C ASN A 187 -3.34 13.28 -7.39
N ASP A 188 -2.75 12.20 -7.91
CA ASP A 188 -1.35 11.85 -7.62
C ASP A 188 -0.36 12.95 -8.01
N ASP A 189 -0.63 13.71 -9.07
CA ASP A 189 0.22 14.82 -9.51
C ASP A 189 0.34 15.93 -8.45
N VAL A 190 -0.75 16.16 -7.70
CA VAL A 190 -0.81 17.19 -6.64
C VAL A 190 -0.31 16.65 -5.31
N PHE A 191 -0.48 15.34 -5.06
CA PHE A 191 -0.02 14.69 -3.83
C PHE A 191 1.51 14.71 -3.68
N GLY A 192 2.24 14.73 -4.80
CA GLY A 192 3.69 14.82 -4.84
C GLY A 192 4.35 13.49 -5.17
N SER A 193 5.33 13.56 -6.07
CA SER A 193 6.02 12.39 -6.61
C SER A 193 6.83 11.62 -5.55
N GLY A 194 7.51 12.32 -4.65
CA GLY A 194 8.19 11.72 -3.50
C GLY A 194 7.26 10.94 -2.57
N CYS A 195 6.09 11.50 -2.24
CA CYS A 195 5.07 10.82 -1.44
C CYS A 195 4.55 9.56 -2.15
N ASN A 196 4.15 9.65 -3.42
CA ASN A 196 3.69 8.49 -4.19
C ASN A 196 4.75 7.38 -4.24
N LEU A 197 6.00 7.75 -4.53
CA LEU A 197 7.10 6.79 -4.58
C LEU A 197 7.34 6.12 -3.22
N SER A 198 7.24 6.86 -2.12
CA SER A 198 7.35 6.32 -0.77
C SER A 198 6.29 5.26 -0.50
N ILE A 199 5.02 5.52 -0.85
CA ILE A 199 3.92 4.57 -0.69
C ILE A 199 4.19 3.30 -1.51
N MET A 200 4.56 3.45 -2.77
CA MET A 200 4.90 2.32 -3.65
C MET A 200 6.02 1.45 -3.05
N LEU A 201 7.11 2.08 -2.61
CA LEU A 201 8.25 1.34 -2.08
C LEU A 201 7.95 0.66 -0.73
N LEU A 202 7.14 1.28 0.14
CA LEU A 202 6.67 0.65 1.39
C LEU A 202 5.82 -0.60 1.11
N GLU A 203 4.92 -0.51 0.13
CA GLU A 203 4.10 -1.64 -0.31
C GLU A 203 4.97 -2.79 -0.85
N ALA A 204 5.96 -2.47 -1.69
CA ALA A 204 6.89 -3.46 -2.23
C ALA A 204 7.73 -4.14 -1.13
N VAL A 205 8.27 -3.36 -0.18
CA VAL A 205 9.03 -3.91 0.96
C VAL A 205 8.17 -4.83 1.83
N SER A 206 6.93 -4.45 2.10
CA SER A 206 6.02 -5.26 2.93
C SER A 206 5.62 -6.55 2.23
N THR A 207 5.34 -6.47 0.93
CA THR A 207 5.03 -7.63 0.09
C THR A 207 6.23 -8.58 0.02
N MET A 208 7.46 -8.04 -0.06
CA MET A 208 8.71 -8.82 -0.01
C MET A 208 8.82 -9.60 1.30
N TYR A 209 8.55 -8.97 2.45
CA TYR A 209 8.53 -9.67 3.74
C TYR A 209 7.47 -10.78 3.77
N ALA A 210 6.30 -10.57 3.17
CA ALA A 210 5.27 -11.61 3.10
C ALA A 210 5.72 -12.83 2.28
N VAL A 211 6.42 -12.61 1.16
CA VAL A 211 7.06 -13.68 0.37
C VAL A 211 8.10 -14.42 1.22
N TYR A 212 8.98 -13.67 1.89
CA TYR A 212 10.06 -14.23 2.71
C TYR A 212 9.52 -15.09 3.86
N THR A 213 8.53 -14.59 4.60
CA THR A 213 7.89 -15.31 5.71
C THR A 213 7.14 -16.55 5.20
N SER A 214 6.50 -16.47 4.03
CA SER A 214 5.85 -17.62 3.40
C SER A 214 6.86 -18.75 3.06
N PHE A 215 8.09 -18.42 2.64
CA PHE A 215 9.13 -19.43 2.45
C PHE A 215 9.56 -20.13 3.74
N ASN A 216 9.50 -19.43 4.89
CA ASN A 216 9.89 -20.01 6.18
C ASN A 216 8.82 -20.91 6.81
N THR A 217 7.55 -20.76 6.40
CA THR A 217 6.42 -21.54 6.92
C THR A 217 6.13 -22.80 6.12
N THR A 218 6.77 -22.99 4.96
CA THR A 218 6.55 -24.17 4.11
C THR A 218 7.51 -25.30 4.51
N PRO A 219 7.02 -26.52 4.82
CA PRO A 219 7.88 -27.67 5.09
C PRO A 219 8.74 -27.99 3.85
N THR A 220 10.04 -28.15 4.08
CA THR A 220 11.17 -28.29 3.14
C THR A 220 11.00 -29.35 2.03
N VAL A 221 11.58 -29.11 0.83
CA VAL A 221 11.88 -30.19 -0.15
C VAL A 221 13.24 -30.03 -0.89
N ILE A 222 13.78 -28.83 -1.11
CA ILE A 222 15.12 -28.65 -1.73
C ILE A 222 15.87 -27.50 -1.04
N GLU A 223 16.77 -27.86 -0.12
CA GLU A 223 17.50 -26.95 0.78
C GLU A 223 18.40 -25.95 0.02
N GLY A 224 18.84 -26.28 -1.20
CA GLY A 224 19.71 -25.43 -2.02
C GLY A 224 19.00 -24.32 -2.79
N ASP A 225 17.91 -24.66 -3.50
CA ASP A 225 17.23 -23.72 -4.41
C ASP A 225 16.40 -22.70 -3.64
N ILE A 226 15.72 -23.11 -2.56
CA ILE A 226 14.90 -22.22 -1.72
C ILE A 226 15.77 -21.18 -1.00
N GLU A 227 16.93 -21.58 -0.46
CA GLU A 227 17.84 -20.64 0.19
C GLU A 227 18.43 -19.64 -0.80
N ASN A 228 18.63 -20.05 -2.07
CA ASN A 228 19.01 -19.10 -3.11
C ASN A 228 17.88 -18.09 -3.38
N TYR A 229 16.63 -18.54 -3.52
CA TYR A 229 15.50 -17.63 -3.70
C TYR A 229 15.30 -16.69 -2.51
N LYS A 230 15.46 -17.17 -1.27
CA LYS A 230 15.43 -16.33 -0.07
C LYS A 230 16.50 -15.23 -0.12
N ARG A 231 17.73 -15.57 -0.53
CA ARG A 231 18.83 -14.61 -0.70
C ARG A 231 18.50 -13.58 -1.78
N THR A 232 17.95 -14.01 -2.91
CA THR A 232 17.52 -13.11 -4.00
C THR A 232 16.43 -12.14 -3.53
N ILE A 233 15.40 -12.65 -2.84
CA ILE A 233 14.32 -11.84 -2.25
C ILE A 233 14.85 -10.86 -1.20
N PHE A 234 15.79 -11.28 -0.37
CA PHE A 234 16.45 -10.38 0.56
C PHE A 234 17.21 -9.27 -0.18
N GLY A 235 17.93 -9.61 -1.25
CA GLY A 235 18.60 -8.63 -2.12
C GLY A 235 17.64 -7.62 -2.75
N VAL A 236 16.45 -8.06 -3.19
CA VAL A 236 15.36 -7.15 -3.61
C VAL A 236 15.02 -6.19 -2.48
N GLY A 237 14.81 -6.73 -1.27
CA GLY A 237 14.55 -5.95 -0.05
C GLY A 237 15.59 -4.88 0.24
N GLU A 238 16.89 -5.20 0.11
CA GLU A 238 17.99 -4.25 0.32
C GLU A 238 17.92 -3.07 -0.66
N LYS A 239 17.64 -3.34 -1.95
CA LYS A 239 17.49 -2.29 -2.96
C LYS A 239 16.32 -1.36 -2.67
N LEU A 240 15.18 -1.92 -2.26
CA LEU A 240 13.99 -1.12 -1.92
C LEU A 240 14.19 -0.30 -0.65
N GLN A 241 14.84 -0.86 0.37
CA GLN A 241 15.18 -0.12 1.58
C GLN A 241 16.20 0.99 1.32
N ALA A 242 17.17 0.77 0.43
CA ALA A 242 18.09 1.81 -0.03
C ALA A 242 17.34 2.94 -0.74
N ALA A 243 16.37 2.63 -1.60
CA ALA A 243 15.54 3.63 -2.28
C ALA A 243 14.68 4.43 -1.28
N LEU A 244 14.05 3.76 -0.30
CA LEU A 244 13.33 4.43 0.78
C LEU A 244 14.22 5.36 1.62
N SER A 245 15.48 4.97 1.84
CA SER A 245 16.44 5.78 2.61
C SER A 245 16.79 7.09 1.90
N VAL A 246 16.82 7.09 0.56
CA VAL A 246 17.02 8.30 -0.24
C VAL A 246 15.86 9.28 -0.03
N LEU A 247 14.62 8.78 0.04
CA LEU A 247 13.42 9.59 0.28
C LEU A 247 13.38 10.18 1.69
N ARG A 248 13.81 9.45 2.72
CA ARG A 248 13.77 9.93 4.12
C ARG A 248 14.64 11.17 4.35
N GLY A 249 15.67 11.38 3.53
CA GLY A 249 16.58 12.53 3.65
C GLY A 249 16.18 13.75 2.83
N ARG A 250 15.11 13.70 2.03
CA ARG A 250 14.82 14.71 1.01
C ARG A 250 13.33 14.93 0.78
N SER A 251 12.91 16.19 0.68
CA SER A 251 11.55 16.53 0.23
C SER A 251 11.48 16.50 -1.30
N LEU A 252 11.32 15.31 -1.89
CA LEU A 252 11.22 15.11 -3.34
C LEU A 252 9.79 15.31 -3.89
N ASN A 253 8.95 16.09 -3.22
CA ASN A 253 7.58 16.39 -3.67
C ASN A 253 7.55 17.49 -4.74
N GLU A 254 8.54 18.37 -4.72
CA GLU A 254 8.74 19.43 -5.71
C GLU A 254 10.19 19.35 -6.19
N LEU A 255 10.39 19.21 -7.50
CA LEU A 255 11.71 19.16 -8.12
C LEU A 255 12.33 20.56 -8.11
N LYS A 256 13.29 20.80 -7.22
CA LYS A 256 13.89 22.12 -7.02
C LYS A 256 15.35 22.20 -7.45
N SER A 257 15.99 21.07 -7.73
CA SER A 257 17.42 21.03 -8.00
C SER A 257 17.87 19.85 -8.86
N LEU A 258 19.05 20.00 -9.48
CA LEU A 258 19.79 18.88 -10.09
C LEU A 258 20.08 17.76 -9.08
N GLY A 259 20.21 18.11 -7.79
CA GLY A 259 20.35 17.16 -6.70
C GLY A 259 19.13 16.24 -6.55
N ASP A 260 17.92 16.73 -6.86
CA ASP A 260 16.68 15.95 -6.82
C ASP A 260 16.59 15.03 -8.04
N ALA A 261 16.96 15.53 -9.22
CA ALA A 261 17.07 14.72 -10.44
C ALA A 261 18.03 13.55 -10.25
N ASN A 262 19.20 13.80 -9.66
CA ASN A 262 20.19 12.77 -9.36
C ASN A 262 19.68 11.76 -8.33
N ALA A 263 18.87 12.18 -7.35
CA ALA A 263 18.25 11.28 -6.40
C ALA A 263 17.25 10.32 -7.10
N PHE A 264 16.41 10.83 -8.00
CA PHE A 264 15.51 9.98 -8.79
C PHE A 264 16.26 9.05 -9.75
N SER A 265 17.37 9.49 -10.34
CA SER A 265 18.23 8.65 -11.17
C SER A 265 18.85 7.50 -10.37
N TYR A 266 19.38 7.80 -9.18
CA TYR A 266 19.91 6.79 -8.28
C TYR A 266 18.84 5.77 -7.86
N MET A 267 17.64 6.23 -7.47
CA MET A 267 16.52 5.35 -7.15
C MET A 267 16.09 4.49 -8.34
N THR A 268 16.10 5.03 -9.56
CA THR A 268 15.81 4.26 -10.78
C THR A 268 16.78 3.10 -10.95
N GLY A 269 18.07 3.33 -10.71
CA GLY A 269 19.08 2.26 -10.73
C GLY A 269 18.82 1.17 -9.69
N LEU A 270 18.39 1.55 -8.47
CA LEU A 270 18.02 0.59 -7.43
C LEU A 270 16.77 -0.22 -7.79
N ILE A 271 15.76 0.43 -8.36
CA ILE A 271 14.52 -0.23 -8.81
C ILE A 271 14.82 -1.20 -9.96
N ALA A 272 15.69 -0.83 -10.90
CA ALA A 272 16.14 -1.70 -11.99
C ALA A 272 16.88 -2.93 -11.46
N ASP A 273 17.78 -2.75 -10.48
CA ASP A 273 18.48 -3.85 -9.83
C ASP A 273 17.50 -4.81 -9.12
N ALA A 274 16.49 -4.26 -8.44
CA ALA A 274 15.45 -5.05 -7.79
C ALA A 274 14.63 -5.86 -8.79
N GLN A 275 14.29 -5.28 -9.95
CA GLN A 275 13.57 -6.00 -11.01
C GLN A 275 14.39 -7.15 -11.60
N LEU A 276 15.68 -6.94 -11.85
CA LEU A 276 16.58 -8.02 -12.31
C LEU A 276 16.57 -9.22 -11.37
N LEU A 277 16.73 -8.95 -10.07
CA LEU A 277 16.70 -10.01 -9.07
C LEU A 277 15.36 -10.77 -9.08
N LEU A 278 14.23 -10.10 -9.37
CA LEU A 278 12.93 -10.77 -9.49
C LEU A 278 12.79 -11.58 -10.79
N GLU A 279 13.46 -11.19 -11.87
CA GLU A 279 13.48 -11.94 -13.14
C GLU A 279 14.23 -13.27 -13.00
N ASP A 280 15.25 -13.32 -12.15
CA ASP A 280 16.00 -14.54 -11.83
C ASP A 280 15.19 -15.58 -11.02
N ILE A 281 13.99 -15.22 -10.54
CA ILE A 281 13.13 -16.10 -9.76
C ILE A 281 12.17 -16.86 -10.68
N TYR A 282 12.42 -18.17 -10.80
CA TYR A 282 11.52 -19.07 -11.52
C TYR A 282 10.32 -19.45 -10.63
N VAL A 283 9.16 -18.83 -10.88
CA VAL A 283 7.97 -18.99 -10.02
C VAL A 283 7.47 -20.44 -9.93
N HIS A 284 7.59 -21.22 -11.01
CA HIS A 284 7.07 -22.59 -11.06
C HIS A 284 7.86 -23.60 -10.22
N SER A 285 9.08 -23.27 -9.77
CA SER A 285 9.85 -24.10 -8.84
C SER A 285 9.56 -23.79 -7.37
N LEU A 286 8.70 -22.81 -7.07
CA LEU A 286 8.43 -22.41 -5.69
C LEU A 286 7.43 -23.36 -5.01
N PRO A 287 7.45 -23.47 -3.66
CA PRO A 287 6.59 -24.40 -2.93
C PRO A 287 5.08 -24.11 -3.07
N ASN A 288 4.71 -22.85 -3.33
CA ASN A 288 3.34 -22.44 -3.65
C ASN A 288 3.36 -21.46 -4.84
N PRO A 289 3.46 -21.98 -6.08
CA PRO A 289 3.62 -21.14 -7.26
C PRO A 289 2.50 -20.13 -7.46
N THR A 290 1.28 -20.44 -7.03
CA THR A 290 0.13 -19.54 -7.14
C THR A 290 0.29 -18.35 -6.20
N LEU A 291 0.45 -18.60 -4.89
CA LEU A 291 0.62 -17.53 -3.90
C LEU A 291 1.89 -16.71 -4.16
N HIS A 292 3.02 -17.39 -4.38
CA HIS A 292 4.29 -16.71 -4.64
C HIS A 292 4.27 -15.98 -5.97
N GLY A 293 3.60 -16.53 -6.99
CA GLY A 293 3.40 -15.86 -8.27
C GLY A 293 2.63 -14.54 -8.13
N GLU A 294 1.53 -14.55 -7.38
CA GLU A 294 0.74 -13.34 -7.10
C GLU A 294 1.55 -12.27 -6.38
N LEU A 295 2.21 -12.64 -5.28
CA LEU A 295 3.02 -11.70 -4.48
C LEU A 295 4.21 -11.14 -5.28
N LEU A 296 4.94 -11.99 -6.01
CA LEU A 296 6.08 -11.55 -6.83
C LEU A 296 5.63 -10.67 -7.99
N ASN A 297 4.51 -10.99 -8.64
CA ASN A 297 3.94 -10.14 -9.69
C ASN A 297 3.52 -8.79 -9.13
N ARG A 298 2.92 -8.75 -7.93
CA ARG A 298 2.59 -7.49 -7.27
C ARG A 298 3.84 -6.63 -7.04
N ILE A 299 4.94 -7.22 -6.56
CA ILE A 299 6.20 -6.48 -6.43
C ILE A 299 6.64 -5.96 -7.80
N ARG A 300 6.65 -6.79 -8.85
CA ARG A 300 7.05 -6.36 -10.21
C ARG A 300 6.22 -5.18 -10.72
N GLU A 301 4.90 -5.22 -10.58
CA GLU A 301 4.00 -4.13 -10.97
C GLU A 301 4.33 -2.83 -10.23
N ILE A 302 4.53 -2.90 -8.91
CA ILE A 302 4.90 -1.75 -8.09
C ILE A 302 6.24 -1.17 -8.54
N LEU A 303 7.24 -2.00 -8.84
CA LEU A 303 8.54 -1.53 -9.33
C LEU A 303 8.44 -0.87 -10.70
N LEU A 304 7.59 -1.37 -11.58
CA LEU A 304 7.36 -0.75 -12.89
C LEU A 304 6.73 0.65 -12.74
N ASP A 305 5.71 0.78 -11.89
CA ASP A 305 5.07 2.06 -11.61
C ASP A 305 6.06 3.04 -10.95
N ALA A 306 6.79 2.58 -9.94
CA ALA A 306 7.80 3.36 -9.23
C ALA A 306 8.93 3.82 -10.18
N GLY A 307 9.42 2.92 -11.04
CA GLY A 307 10.42 3.23 -12.06
C GLY A 307 9.91 4.27 -13.06
N SER A 308 8.69 4.10 -13.57
CA SER A 308 8.04 5.08 -14.45
C SER A 308 7.93 6.46 -13.82
N LEU A 309 7.56 6.52 -12.54
CA LEU A 309 7.50 7.78 -11.79
C LEU A 309 8.89 8.41 -11.67
N CYS A 310 9.92 7.65 -11.27
CA CYS A 310 11.28 8.16 -11.13
C CYS A 310 11.84 8.70 -12.46
N ILE A 311 11.56 8.02 -13.57
CA ILE A 311 11.98 8.44 -14.90
C ILE A 311 11.27 9.73 -15.30
N GLY A 312 9.95 9.80 -15.12
CA GLY A 312 9.17 11.01 -15.40
C GLY A 312 9.71 12.23 -14.63
N GLN A 313 10.03 12.05 -13.36
CA GLN A 313 10.59 13.13 -12.53
C GLN A 313 12.01 13.53 -12.95
N GLN A 314 12.86 12.59 -13.40
CA GLN A 314 14.17 12.93 -13.96
C GLN A 314 14.07 13.84 -15.18
N TYR A 315 13.17 13.55 -16.10
CA TYR A 315 12.95 14.38 -17.30
C TYR A 315 12.37 15.74 -16.96
N ALA A 316 11.46 15.82 -15.98
CA ALA A 316 10.89 17.10 -15.54
C ALA A 316 11.93 18.01 -14.83
N ALA A 317 12.94 17.42 -14.19
CA ALA A 317 13.92 18.14 -13.38
C ALA A 317 15.19 18.58 -14.13
N ASN A 318 15.44 18.05 -15.33
CA ASN A 318 16.69 18.28 -16.05
C ASN A 318 16.52 19.30 -17.18
N PRO A 319 17.11 20.51 -17.11
CA PRO A 319 17.01 21.51 -18.17
C PRO A 319 17.67 21.09 -19.50
N GLU A 320 18.61 20.14 -19.52
CA GLU A 320 19.19 19.61 -20.77
C GLU A 320 18.26 18.64 -21.51
N TYR A 321 17.25 18.09 -20.83
CA TYR A 321 16.25 17.16 -21.40
C TYR A 321 14.80 17.64 -21.22
N SER A 322 14.59 18.81 -20.62
CA SER A 322 13.28 19.44 -20.50
C SER A 322 12.82 19.93 -21.87
N VAL A 323 11.56 19.68 -22.19
CA VAL A 323 10.92 20.18 -23.40
C VAL A 323 11.05 21.71 -23.45
N PRO A 324 11.52 22.32 -24.56
CA PRO A 324 11.57 23.77 -24.69
C PRO A 324 10.19 24.40 -24.43
N ALA A 325 10.17 25.50 -23.67
CA ALA A 325 8.95 26.19 -23.22
C ALA A 325 8.01 26.68 -24.35
N GLU A 326 8.37 26.50 -25.61
CA GLU A 326 7.63 26.93 -26.79
C GLU A 326 6.58 25.92 -27.28
N LEU A 327 6.47 24.75 -26.63
CA LEU A 327 5.62 23.66 -27.08
C LEU A 327 4.63 23.22 -25.98
N ASP A 328 3.35 23.44 -26.23
CA ASP A 328 2.21 23.19 -25.33
C ASP A 328 2.21 21.74 -24.77
N CYS A 329 2.42 21.62 -23.46
CA CYS A 329 2.52 20.36 -22.71
C CYS A 329 1.18 19.62 -22.53
N ALA A 330 0.07 20.13 -23.08
CA ALA A 330 -1.27 19.57 -22.85
C ALA A 330 -1.55 18.23 -23.57
N ASN A 331 -0.67 17.72 -24.43
CA ASN A 331 -0.95 16.48 -25.18
C ASN A 331 0.27 15.56 -25.41
N PRO A 332 0.66 14.70 -24.45
CA PRO A 332 1.82 13.81 -24.53
C PRO A 332 1.77 12.80 -25.69
N LYS A 333 0.57 12.48 -26.22
CA LYS A 333 0.40 11.56 -27.36
C LYS A 333 0.85 12.15 -28.70
N ALA A 334 0.87 13.48 -28.83
CA ALA A 334 1.29 14.16 -30.07
C ALA A 334 2.80 14.04 -30.35
N TRP A 335 3.57 13.60 -29.35
CA TRP A 335 5.03 13.63 -29.36
C TRP A 335 5.70 12.31 -29.74
N GLY A 336 4.92 11.25 -29.99
CA GLY A 336 5.48 9.92 -30.29
C GLY A 336 6.27 9.29 -29.14
N PHE A 337 6.22 9.86 -27.93
CA PHE A 337 6.73 9.19 -26.74
C PHE A 337 5.92 7.89 -26.55
N PRO A 338 6.59 6.72 -26.50
CA PRO A 338 5.93 5.53 -25.97
C PRO A 338 5.37 5.91 -24.60
N SER A 339 4.19 5.42 -24.23
CA SER A 339 3.63 5.70 -22.89
C SER A 339 4.74 5.60 -21.85
N THR A 340 4.83 6.51 -20.88
CA THR A 340 5.92 6.56 -19.88
C THR A 340 6.20 5.20 -19.24
N ARG A 341 5.16 4.35 -19.13
CA ARG A 341 5.25 2.93 -18.74
C ARG A 341 6.02 2.04 -19.73
N PHE A 342 5.79 2.17 -21.03
CA PHE A 342 6.53 1.47 -22.09
C PHE A 342 7.98 1.99 -22.21
N ALA A 343 8.18 3.30 -22.11
CA ALA A 343 9.52 3.90 -22.08
C ALA A 343 10.30 3.48 -20.82
N ALA A 344 9.63 3.39 -19.67
CA ALA A 344 10.20 2.84 -18.45
C ALA A 344 10.56 1.36 -18.63
N TYR A 345 9.67 0.55 -19.20
CA TYR A 345 9.95 -0.86 -19.50
C TYR A 345 11.15 -1.03 -20.43
N GLU A 346 11.22 -0.31 -21.55
CA GLU A 346 12.37 -0.36 -22.48
C GLU A 346 13.66 0.20 -21.85
N TYR A 347 13.58 1.26 -21.04
CA TYR A 347 14.74 1.84 -20.37
C TYR A 347 15.28 0.92 -19.27
N LEU A 348 14.39 0.32 -18.47
CA LEU A 348 14.73 -0.70 -17.49
C LEU A 348 15.37 -1.89 -18.21
N GLN A 349 14.76 -2.42 -19.28
CA GLN A 349 15.36 -3.47 -20.13
C GLN A 349 16.73 -3.09 -20.75
N ARG A 350 16.95 -1.82 -21.11
CA ARG A 350 18.25 -1.35 -21.65
C ARG A 350 19.34 -1.28 -20.58
N ILE A 351 19.00 -0.86 -19.36
CA ILE A 351 19.94 -0.83 -18.23
C ILE A 351 20.27 -2.26 -17.78
N THR A 352 19.30 -3.16 -17.79
CA THR A 352 19.52 -4.56 -17.42
C THR A 352 20.44 -5.28 -18.42
N THR A 353 20.20 -5.10 -19.73
CA THR A 353 21.04 -5.69 -20.80
C THR A 353 22.46 -5.13 -20.87
N THR A 354 22.70 -3.88 -20.45
CA THR A 354 24.06 -3.31 -20.40
C THR A 354 24.88 -3.80 -19.20
N LYS A 355 24.23 -4.28 -18.12
CA LYS A 355 24.94 -4.88 -16.97
C LYS A 355 25.34 -6.33 -17.18
N THR A 356 24.64 -7.10 -18.02
CA THR A 356 25.01 -8.48 -18.38
C THR A 356 26.20 -8.60 -19.35
N HIS A 357 26.69 -7.47 -19.88
CA HIS A 357 27.83 -7.41 -20.82
C HIS A 357 29.10 -6.75 -20.24
N ARG A 358 29.17 -6.55 -18.91
CA ARG A 358 30.40 -6.24 -18.16
C ARG A 358 30.63 -7.30 -17.12
#